data_AF-A0A4Z0P733-F1
#
_entry.id   AF-A0A4Z0P733-F1
#
_cell.length_a   1.000
_cell.length_b   1.000
_cell.length_c   1.000
_cell.angle_alpha   90.00
_cell.angle_beta   90.00
_cell.angle_gamma   90.00
#
_symmetry.space_group_name_H-M   'P 1'
#
loop_
_entity.id
_entity.type
_entity.pdbx_description
1 polymer ?
#
loop_
_entity_poly.entity_id
_entity_poly.type
_entity_poly.pdbx_seq_one_letter_code
_entity_poly.pdbx_strand_id
1 'polypeptide(L)'
;MSSSSASAARQPTLSPTAWIGEPQACPAWVGFPSLAGFPAGLQWSGRGQVPAIGDRVHIYLNSFGPAEVKAYFHAEGFLGVVCAPETLPAWFQRQCPGVTLGHCFGRELEPYQPTPAPVVGSPEDWIPDYPPQDEE
;
A
#
# COMPACT_ATOMS: atom_id res chain seq x y z
N MET A 1 12.15 36.80 -0.32
CA MET A 1 11.08 35.78 -0.43
C MET A 1 11.62 34.53 0.26
N SER A 2 11.28 34.33 1.53
CA SER A 2 11.76 33.17 2.30
C SER A 2 10.83 31.99 2.05
N SER A 3 11.33 31.01 1.30
CA SER A 3 10.70 29.69 1.19
C SER A 3 10.74 29.03 2.57
N SER A 4 9.59 28.89 3.22
CA SER A 4 9.46 27.97 4.36
C SER A 4 9.64 26.55 3.81
N SER A 5 10.81 25.97 4.02
CA SER A 5 10.97 24.51 3.94
C SER A 5 10.00 23.92 4.96
N ALA A 6 8.99 23.19 4.48
CA ALA A 6 8.21 22.31 5.32
C ALA A 6 9.21 21.38 6.02
N SER A 7 9.42 21.61 7.32
CA SER A 7 10.15 20.68 8.16
C SER A 7 9.45 19.34 7.99
N ALA A 8 10.14 18.34 7.42
CA ALA A 8 9.65 16.98 7.41
C ALA A 8 9.34 16.64 8.87
N ALA A 9 8.05 16.67 9.22
CA ALA A 9 7.62 16.58 10.60
C ALA A 9 8.26 15.31 11.17
N ARG A 10 9.20 15.48 12.10
CA ARG A 10 9.85 14.34 12.75
C ARG A 10 8.73 13.53 13.37
N GLN A 11 8.48 12.37 12.80
CA GLN A 11 7.43 11.48 13.22
C GLN A 11 7.67 11.12 14.69
N PRO A 12 6.64 11.15 15.55
CA PRO A 12 6.84 10.95 16.98
C PRO A 12 7.39 9.54 17.24
N THR A 13 8.48 9.47 18.02
CA THR A 13 8.97 8.20 18.55
C THR A 13 8.06 7.78 19.69
N LEU A 14 7.23 6.76 19.48
CA LEU A 14 6.23 6.28 20.44
C LEU A 14 6.58 4.86 20.89
N SER A 15 6.38 4.58 22.20
CA SER A 15 6.71 3.31 22.83
C SER A 15 5.44 2.50 23.11
N PRO A 16 5.42 1.17 22.87
CA PRO A 16 4.25 0.32 23.16
C PRO A 16 3.87 0.35 24.64
N THR A 17 4.88 0.52 25.50
CA THR A 17 4.71 0.54 26.95
C THR A 17 4.07 1.82 27.47
N ALA A 18 4.01 2.88 26.65
CA ALA A 18 3.40 4.15 27.05
C ALA A 18 1.89 4.03 27.35
N TRP A 19 1.25 2.98 26.85
CA TRP A 19 -0.20 2.78 26.91
C TRP A 19 -0.61 1.58 27.79
N ILE A 20 0.32 1.03 28.58
CA ILE A 20 0.01 -0.08 29.49
C ILE A 20 -1.03 0.39 30.51
N GLY A 21 -2.19 -0.27 30.53
CA GLY A 21 -3.31 0.05 31.43
C GLY A 21 -4.41 0.92 30.79
N GLU A 22 -4.09 1.72 29.78
CA GLU A 22 -5.06 2.58 29.06
C GLU A 22 -4.84 2.56 27.54
N PRO A 23 -5.10 1.44 26.84
CA PRO A 23 -4.92 1.34 25.38
C PRO A 23 -5.71 2.38 24.57
N GLN A 24 -6.83 2.86 25.09
CA GLN A 24 -7.70 3.85 24.46
C GLN A 24 -7.08 5.25 24.40
N ALA A 25 -6.03 5.53 25.18
CA ALA A 25 -5.29 6.78 25.12
C ALA A 25 -4.34 6.85 23.91
N CYS A 26 -4.09 5.72 23.22
CA CYS A 26 -3.31 5.69 22.00
C CYS A 26 -4.06 6.45 20.87
N PRO A 27 -3.46 7.44 20.21
CA PRO A 27 -4.14 8.24 19.19
C PRO A 27 -4.56 7.44 17.95
N ALA A 28 -5.87 7.40 17.69
CA ALA A 28 -6.41 6.80 16.47
C ALA A 28 -6.05 7.62 15.22
N TRP A 29 -5.91 6.95 14.07
CA TRP A 29 -5.64 7.56 12.75
C TRP A 29 -4.34 8.36 12.63
N VAL A 30 -3.51 8.38 13.67
CA VAL A 30 -2.15 8.94 13.59
C VAL A 30 -1.24 7.88 12.98
N GLY A 31 -0.34 8.29 12.09
CA GLY A 31 0.63 7.39 11.46
C GLY A 31 1.86 7.16 12.32
N PHE A 32 2.17 5.90 12.64
CA PHE A 32 3.30 5.48 13.48
C PHE A 32 4.40 4.82 12.63
N PRO A 33 5.68 5.05 12.95
CA PRO A 33 6.80 4.53 12.18
C PRO A 33 7.14 3.06 12.49
N SER A 34 6.47 2.43 13.46
CA SER A 34 6.67 1.01 13.78
C SER A 34 5.44 0.38 14.43
N LEU A 35 5.25 -0.93 14.21
CA LEU A 35 4.21 -1.72 14.90
C LEU A 35 4.44 -1.79 16.41
N ALA A 36 5.70 -1.72 16.82
CA ALA A 36 6.05 -1.65 18.23
C ALA A 36 5.42 -0.42 18.90
N GLY A 37 5.08 0.66 18.19
CA GLY A 37 4.48 1.84 18.84
C GLY A 37 3.08 1.64 19.45
N PHE A 38 2.42 0.50 19.20
CA PHE A 38 1.02 0.28 19.58
C PHE A 38 0.81 -0.63 20.79
N PRO A 39 -0.35 -0.51 21.46
CA PRO A 39 -0.82 -1.52 22.40
C PRO A 39 -0.87 -2.91 21.77
N ALA A 40 -0.60 -3.94 22.59
CA ALA A 40 -0.79 -5.32 22.16
C ALA A 40 -2.27 -5.64 21.93
N GLY A 41 -2.56 -6.63 21.08
CA GLY A 41 -3.92 -7.15 20.86
C GLY A 41 -4.73 -6.46 19.76
N LEU A 42 -4.14 -5.52 19.01
CA LEU A 42 -4.78 -4.97 17.81
C LEU A 42 -5.04 -6.07 16.76
N GLN A 43 -6.22 -6.03 16.16
CA GLN A 43 -6.66 -7.02 15.19
C GLN A 43 -6.22 -6.61 13.78
N TRP A 44 -5.53 -7.50 13.07
CA TRP A 44 -5.31 -7.37 11.64
C TRP A 44 -6.47 -8.00 10.87
N SER A 45 -7.09 -7.25 9.96
CA SER A 45 -8.27 -7.72 9.21
C SER A 45 -7.93 -8.43 7.88
N GLY A 46 -6.67 -8.36 7.44
CA GLY A 46 -6.21 -8.96 6.19
C GLY A 46 -6.02 -10.47 6.26
N ARG A 47 -6.01 -11.13 5.10
CA ARG A 47 -5.83 -12.59 5.01
C ARG A 47 -4.38 -13.04 5.19
N GLY A 48 -3.43 -12.16 4.91
CA GLY A 48 -1.99 -12.41 5.01
C GLY A 48 -1.37 -11.78 6.25
N GLN A 49 -0.04 -11.72 6.26
CA GLN A 49 0.71 -10.97 7.27
C GLN A 49 0.47 -9.47 7.12
N VAL A 50 0.73 -8.72 8.20
CA VAL A 50 0.78 -7.26 8.15
C VAL A 50 1.97 -6.85 7.28
N PRO A 51 1.77 -6.07 6.20
CA PRO A 51 2.86 -5.59 5.35
C PRO A 51 3.85 -4.72 6.15
N ALA A 52 5.14 -4.81 5.82
CA ALA A 52 6.16 -3.94 6.41
C ALA A 52 6.12 -2.53 5.80
N ILE A 53 6.67 -1.53 6.50
CA ILE A 53 6.93 -0.22 5.91
C ILE A 53 7.94 -0.37 4.77
N GLY A 54 7.64 0.23 3.62
CA GLY A 54 8.38 0.09 2.38
C GLY A 54 7.86 -1.03 1.47
N ASP A 55 7.00 -1.93 1.95
CA ASP A 55 6.40 -2.95 1.10
C ASP A 55 5.44 -2.34 0.07
N ARG A 56 5.40 -2.97 -1.11
CA ARG A 56 4.39 -2.70 -2.12
C ARG A 56 3.13 -3.54 -1.87
N VAL A 57 1.98 -2.88 -1.90
CA VAL A 57 0.65 -3.47 -1.76
C VAL A 57 -0.24 -3.04 -2.91
N HIS A 58 -1.35 -3.76 -3.14
CA HIS A 58 -2.40 -3.31 -4.05
C HIS A 58 -3.66 -2.94 -3.26
N ILE A 59 -4.13 -1.70 -3.44
CA ILE A 59 -5.38 -1.20 -2.86
C ILE A 59 -6.49 -1.37 -3.90
N TYR A 60 -7.32 -2.40 -3.75
CA TYR A 60 -8.44 -2.64 -4.68
C TYR A 60 -9.64 -1.73 -4.40
N LEU A 61 -9.76 -1.22 -3.17
CA LEU A 61 -10.82 -0.33 -2.81
C LEU A 61 -10.74 0.96 -3.63
N ASN A 62 -11.86 1.34 -4.27
CA ASN A 62 -12.02 2.60 -5.01
C ASN A 62 -10.96 2.88 -6.09
N SER A 63 -10.36 1.84 -6.65
CA SER A 63 -9.41 1.92 -7.77
C SER A 63 -8.13 2.71 -7.47
N PHE A 64 -7.62 2.65 -6.24
CA PHE A 64 -6.34 3.27 -5.88
C PHE A 64 -5.13 2.57 -6.52
N GLY A 65 -5.18 1.25 -6.66
CA GLY A 65 -4.13 0.50 -7.35
C GLY A 65 -2.88 0.26 -6.49
N PRO A 66 -1.69 0.11 -7.12
CA PRO A 66 -0.43 -0.13 -6.44
C PRO A 66 -0.06 1.02 -5.50
N ALA A 67 0.46 0.68 -4.32
CA ALA A 67 0.86 1.64 -3.30
C ALA A 67 2.03 1.14 -2.45
N GLU A 68 2.75 2.06 -1.83
CA GLU A 68 3.82 1.76 -0.86
C GLU A 68 3.35 2.02 0.57
N VAL A 69 3.65 1.13 1.50
CA VAL A 69 3.34 1.30 2.92
C VAL A 69 4.30 2.30 3.56
N LYS A 70 3.78 3.35 4.19
CA LYS A 70 4.57 4.43 4.81
C LYS A 70 4.53 4.45 6.33
N ALA A 71 3.42 4.01 6.92
CA ALA A 71 3.24 3.98 8.36
C ALA A 71 2.12 3.00 8.73
N TYR A 72 1.90 2.86 10.03
CA TYR A 72 0.78 2.10 10.60
C TYR A 72 -0.16 3.03 11.36
N PHE A 73 -1.40 2.62 11.56
CA PHE A 73 -2.35 3.32 12.43
C PHE A 73 -3.28 2.30 13.10
N HIS A 74 -4.06 2.75 14.08
CA HIS A 74 -5.18 1.95 14.59
C HIS A 74 -6.47 2.75 14.63
N ALA A 75 -7.59 2.05 14.57
CA ALA A 75 -8.90 2.58 14.91
C ALA A 75 -9.81 1.43 15.38
N GLU A 76 -10.61 1.69 16.42
CA GLU A 76 -11.64 0.74 16.91
C GLU A 76 -11.11 -0.69 17.16
N GLY A 77 -9.88 -0.84 17.67
CA GLY A 77 -9.25 -2.13 17.94
C GLY A 77 -8.61 -2.82 16.73
N PHE A 78 -8.69 -2.23 15.53
CA PHE A 78 -8.07 -2.75 14.32
C PHE A 78 -6.77 -2.03 13.98
N LEU A 79 -5.80 -2.80 13.51
CA LEU A 79 -4.57 -2.32 12.91
C LEU A 79 -4.81 -2.02 11.43
N GLY A 80 -4.30 -0.88 10.96
CA GLY A 80 -4.27 -0.50 9.56
C GLY A 80 -2.90 0.04 9.14
N VAL A 81 -2.76 0.30 7.84
CA VAL A 81 -1.55 0.87 7.23
C VAL A 81 -1.87 2.17 6.51
N VAL A 82 -0.92 3.10 6.56
CA VAL A 82 -0.94 4.32 5.76
C VAL A 82 -0.16 4.04 4.48
N CYS A 83 -0.82 4.17 3.34
CA CYS A 83 -0.26 3.86 2.03
C CYS A 83 -0.11 5.13 1.19
N ALA A 84 0.93 5.16 0.35
CA ALA A 84 1.12 6.15 -0.70
C ALA A 84 0.84 5.49 -2.06
N PRO A 85 -0.33 5.72 -2.67
CA PRO A 85 -0.65 5.21 -4.00
C PRO A 85 0.29 5.78 -5.07
N GLU A 86 0.70 4.95 -6.03
CA GLU A 86 1.55 5.39 -7.13
C GLU A 86 0.84 6.37 -8.07
N THR A 87 -0.48 6.19 -8.22
CA THR A 87 -1.34 7.09 -8.98
C THR A 87 -2.59 7.37 -8.16
N LEU A 88 -2.82 8.64 -7.82
CA LEU A 88 -4.02 9.03 -7.08
C LEU A 88 -5.23 9.11 -8.03
N PRO A 89 -6.36 8.46 -7.70
CA PRO A 89 -7.58 8.59 -8.49
C PRO A 89 -8.07 10.04 -8.57
N ALA A 90 -8.55 10.46 -9.74
CA ALA A 90 -9.02 11.83 -9.95
C ALA A 90 -10.21 12.22 -9.07
N TRP A 91 -11.03 11.26 -8.63
CA TRP A 91 -12.10 11.52 -7.66
C TRP A 91 -11.53 11.88 -6.29
N PHE A 92 -10.47 11.19 -5.86
CA PHE A 92 -9.87 11.39 -4.54
C PHE A 92 -9.18 12.74 -4.46
N GLN A 93 -8.43 13.11 -5.51
CA GLN A 93 -7.78 14.42 -5.61
C GLN A 93 -8.78 15.58 -5.53
N ARG A 94 -10.01 15.40 -6.05
CA ARG A 94 -11.07 16.41 -5.97
C ARG A 94 -11.70 16.51 -4.58
N GLN A 95 -11.86 15.38 -3.89
CA GLN A 95 -12.48 15.33 -2.57
C GLN A 95 -11.52 15.75 -1.45
N CYS A 96 -10.24 15.42 -1.60
CA CYS A 96 -9.19 15.63 -0.61
C CYS A 96 -7.98 16.34 -1.25
N PRO A 97 -8.11 17.62 -1.64
CA PRO A 97 -7.02 18.33 -2.30
C PRO A 97 -5.79 18.41 -1.40
N GLY A 98 -4.63 18.02 -1.95
CA GLY A 98 -3.34 18.02 -1.24
C GLY A 98 -3.06 16.78 -0.39
N VAL A 99 -4.01 15.85 -0.25
CA VAL A 99 -3.81 14.59 0.47
C VAL A 99 -3.23 13.54 -0.49
N THR A 100 -2.10 12.96 -0.12
CA THR A 100 -1.38 11.95 -0.93
C THR A 100 -1.31 10.57 -0.28
N LEU A 101 -1.80 10.45 0.95
CA LEU A 101 -1.77 9.21 1.73
C LEU A 101 -3.19 8.71 2.00
N GLY A 102 -3.38 7.40 1.87
CA GLY A 102 -4.61 6.71 2.22
C GLY A 102 -4.45 5.88 3.49
N HIS A 103 -5.47 5.86 4.35
CA HIS A 103 -5.56 4.91 5.44
C HIS A 103 -6.29 3.67 4.94
N CYS A 104 -5.65 2.51 5.06
CA CYS A 104 -6.20 1.25 4.57
C CYS A 104 -6.18 0.17 5.66
N PHE A 105 -7.25 -0.61 5.76
CA PHE A 105 -7.30 -1.81 6.57
C PHE A 105 -6.94 -3.06 5.77
N GLY A 106 -6.51 -4.13 6.45
CA GLY A 106 -6.04 -5.33 5.77
C GLY A 106 -7.06 -6.00 4.82
N ARG A 107 -8.37 -5.81 5.01
CA ARG A 107 -9.39 -6.28 4.05
C ARG A 107 -9.39 -5.55 2.71
N GLU A 108 -8.82 -4.36 2.66
CA GLU A 108 -8.77 -3.50 1.48
C GLU A 108 -7.49 -3.74 0.65
N LEU A 109 -6.61 -4.60 1.16
CA LEU A 109 -5.27 -4.83 0.67
C LEU A 109 -5.05 -6.30 0.31
N GLU A 110 -4.31 -6.52 -0.77
CA GLU A 110 -3.65 -7.80 -1.02
C GLU A 110 -2.15 -7.56 -1.26
N PRO A 111 -1.30 -8.59 -1.04
CA PRO A 111 0.09 -8.54 -1.47
C PRO A 111 0.15 -8.15 -2.96
N TYR A 112 1.00 -7.19 -3.30
CA TYR A 112 1.13 -6.77 -4.69
C TYR A 112 1.65 -7.94 -5.54
N GLN A 113 0.87 -8.38 -6.51
CA GLN A 113 1.32 -9.27 -7.57
C GLN A 113 1.61 -8.42 -8.80
N PRO A 114 2.88 -8.28 -9.25
CA PRO A 114 3.14 -7.65 -10.53
C PRO A 114 2.45 -8.47 -11.61
N THR A 115 1.62 -7.83 -12.45
CA THR A 115 1.11 -8.48 -13.65
C THR A 115 2.32 -8.98 -14.44
N PRO A 116 2.43 -10.30 -14.73
CA PRO A 116 3.51 -10.77 -15.58
C PRO A 116 3.42 -10.04 -16.91
N ALA A 117 4.56 -9.55 -17.41
CA ALA A 117 4.62 -8.93 -18.74
C ALA A 117 4.00 -9.91 -19.76
N PRO A 118 3.23 -9.43 -20.75
CA PRO A 118 2.75 -10.31 -21.80
C PRO A 118 3.97 -11.01 -22.42
N VAL A 119 3.95 -12.34 -22.44
CA VAL A 119 4.97 -13.14 -23.14
C VAL A 119 4.85 -12.78 -24.62
N VAL A 120 5.66 -11.84 -25.07
CA VAL A 120 5.83 -11.52 -26.48
C VAL A 120 6.81 -12.55 -27.03
N GLY A 121 6.28 -13.46 -27.84
CA GLY A 121 7.05 -14.40 -28.66
C GLY A 121 7.41 -15.70 -27.95
N SER A 122 6.47 -16.65 -27.93
CA SER A 122 6.83 -18.07 -27.87
C SER A 122 7.45 -18.44 -29.23
N PRO A 123 8.59 -19.16 -29.30
CA PRO A 123 9.16 -19.65 -30.57
C PRO A 123 8.28 -20.68 -31.29
N GLU A 124 7.12 -21.02 -30.73
CA GLU A 124 6.15 -22.01 -31.19
C GLU A 124 5.20 -21.46 -32.27
N ASP A 125 5.15 -20.14 -32.48
CA ASP A 125 4.35 -19.48 -33.53
C ASP A 125 5.03 -19.48 -34.92
N TRP A 126 6.19 -20.13 -35.07
CA TRP A 126 6.82 -20.35 -36.38
C TRP A 126 6.23 -21.59 -37.06
N ILE A 127 5.24 -21.39 -37.92
CA ILE A 127 4.79 -22.38 -38.89
C ILE A 127 5.53 -22.12 -40.21
N PRO A 128 6.51 -22.96 -40.63
CA PRO A 128 7.05 -22.88 -41.98
C PRO A 128 6.01 -23.40 -42.97
N ASP A 129 5.22 -22.50 -43.55
CA ASP A 129 4.28 -22.82 -44.61
C ASP A 129 4.96 -22.62 -45.98
N TYR A 130 5.61 -23.66 -46.48
CA TYR A 130 5.89 -23.80 -47.92
C TYR A 130 6.32 -25.24 -48.27
N PRO A 131 5.49 -26.04 -48.98
CA PRO A 131 6.00 -27.16 -49.76
C PRO A 131 6.58 -26.64 -51.10
N PRO A 132 7.63 -27.27 -51.66
CA PRO A 132 8.18 -26.88 -52.95
C PRO A 132 7.13 -27.03 -54.05
N GLN A 133 6.98 -26.01 -54.89
CA GLN A 133 6.12 -26.07 -56.07
C GLN A 133 6.83 -26.92 -57.13
N ASP A 134 6.27 -28.10 -57.43
CA ASP A 134 6.71 -28.90 -58.56
C ASP A 134 6.41 -28.15 -59.87
N GLU A 135 7.45 -28.05 -60.70
CA GLU A 135 7.43 -27.47 -62.04
C GLU A 135 6.71 -28.39 -63.04
N GLU A 136 5.71 -27.89 -63.76
CA GLU A 136 5.31 -28.39 -65.10
C GLU A 136 4.79 -27.25 -65.99
#